data_AF-A0A3A5VRH3-F1
#
_entry.id   AF-A0A3A5VRH3-F1
#
_cell.length_a   1.000
_cell.length_b   1.000
_cell.length_c   1.000
_cell.angle_alpha   90.00
_cell.angle_beta   90.00
_cell.angle_gamma   90.00
#
_symmetry.space_group_name_H-M   'P 1'
#
loop_
_entity.id
_entity.type
_entity.pdbx_description
1 polymer ?
#
loop_
_entity_poly.entity_id
_entity_poly.type
_entity_poly.pdbx_seq_one_letter_code
_entity_poly.pdbx_strand_id
1 'polypeptide(L)'
;MGREFSIALGFVCLMLMAPLSGCFGNEESGEVSADSLEVSPTIWTGGIFQTVTLEAQGDLSVFIPYLVKDPVTGYVFNSTVMDLKDGESAELSILAPPRTNNGVLLISDYGTDLWPIRETSESWKTWVDRNGNLDLSGMAVRYMKSSNSSSFSYEVHNGISVIPYEFMIQREQMPAYSEDEGGRHSTGVVDGRTTYNYLSMLSDETADPTDVVDGAVGYLDRWAGQGNAAYEDAALHLIQTLENFGLEVITQRFVYDS
;
A
#
# COMPACT_ATOMS: atom_id res chain seq x y z
N MET A 1 -63.25 -36.99 6.45
CA MET A 1 -62.24 -36.94 7.53
C MET A 1 -60.79 -37.07 7.05
N GLY A 2 -60.47 -37.74 5.93
CA GLY A 2 -59.07 -37.96 5.52
C GLY A 2 -58.33 -36.75 4.94
N ARG A 3 -59.00 -35.84 4.23
CA ARG A 3 -58.33 -34.79 3.45
C ARG A 3 -57.76 -33.65 4.31
N GLU A 4 -58.45 -33.27 5.38
CA GLU A 4 -57.98 -32.22 6.30
C GLU A 4 -56.88 -32.73 7.24
N PHE A 5 -56.93 -34.01 7.62
CA PHE A 5 -55.88 -34.65 8.40
C PHE A 5 -54.57 -34.75 7.62
N SER A 6 -54.62 -35.07 6.32
CA SER A 6 -53.42 -35.10 5.46
C SER A 6 -52.79 -33.72 5.28
N ILE A 7 -53.59 -32.65 5.20
CA ILE A 7 -53.08 -31.28 5.08
C ILE A 7 -52.43 -30.82 6.40
N ALA A 8 -53.08 -31.10 7.53
CA ALA A 8 -52.54 -30.78 8.86
C ALA A 8 -51.22 -31.53 9.13
N LEU A 9 -51.15 -32.81 8.78
CA LEU A 9 -49.93 -33.62 8.90
C LEU A 9 -48.80 -33.07 8.00
N GLY A 10 -49.14 -32.64 6.77
CA GLY A 10 -48.18 -32.02 5.86
C GLY A 10 -47.56 -30.75 6.44
N PHE A 11 -48.36 -29.86 7.02
CA PHE A 11 -47.86 -28.63 7.65
C PHE A 11 -47.01 -28.89 8.90
N VAL A 12 -47.39 -29.89 9.72
CA VAL A 12 -46.60 -30.27 10.91
C VAL A 12 -45.25 -30.84 10.50
N CYS A 13 -45.19 -31.71 9.48
CA CYS A 13 -43.94 -32.20 8.94
C CYS A 13 -43.07 -31.08 8.37
N LEU A 14 -43.66 -30.10 7.67
CA LEU A 14 -42.93 -28.97 7.08
C LEU A 14 -42.34 -28.04 8.16
N MET A 15 -43.07 -27.80 9.26
CA MET A 15 -42.57 -27.06 10.41
C MET A 15 -41.49 -27.82 11.21
N LEU A 16 -41.55 -29.15 11.25
CA LEU A 16 -40.52 -29.99 11.87
C LEU A 16 -39.22 -30.05 11.06
N MET A 17 -39.26 -29.77 9.74
CA MET A 17 -38.07 -29.71 8.89
C MET A 17 -37.41 -28.32 8.82
N ALA A 18 -38.09 -27.26 9.27
CA ALA A 18 -37.51 -25.92 9.37
C ALA A 18 -36.24 -25.84 10.25
N PRO A 19 -36.15 -26.47 11.44
CA PRO A 19 -34.92 -26.46 12.23
C PRO A 19 -33.82 -27.40 11.70
N LEU A 20 -34.13 -28.33 10.79
CA LEU A 20 -33.14 -29.17 10.10
C LEU A 20 -32.40 -28.42 8.97
N SER A 21 -32.87 -27.23 8.61
CA SER A 21 -32.15 -26.28 7.74
C SER A 21 -31.23 -25.36 8.55
N GLY A 22 -31.12 -25.58 9.86
CA GLY A 22 -30.05 -25.01 10.67
C GLY A 22 -28.73 -25.59 10.20
N CYS A 23 -27.87 -24.72 9.69
CA CYS A 23 -26.50 -24.94 9.28
C CYS A 23 -25.83 -26.07 10.09
N PHE A 24 -25.70 -27.26 9.49
CA PHE A 24 -24.77 -28.28 9.92
C PHE A 24 -23.36 -27.85 9.46
N GLY A 25 -22.93 -26.67 9.93
CA GLY A 25 -21.55 -26.25 9.88
C GLY A 25 -20.86 -26.97 11.02
N ASN A 26 -20.22 -28.10 10.70
CA ASN A 26 -19.26 -28.70 11.61
C ASN A 26 -18.23 -27.61 11.91
N GLU A 27 -18.23 -27.05 13.13
CA GLU A 27 -17.16 -26.19 13.65
C GLU A 27 -15.90 -27.04 13.85
N GLU A 28 -15.34 -27.53 12.75
CA GLU A 28 -13.91 -27.53 12.60
C GLU A 28 -13.66 -26.22 11.87
N SER A 29 -13.13 -25.23 12.59
CA SER A 29 -12.47 -24.08 11.98
C SER A 29 -11.57 -24.63 10.87
N GLY A 30 -12.02 -24.53 9.62
CA GLY A 30 -11.28 -25.04 8.48
C GLY A 30 -9.89 -24.45 8.52
N GLU A 31 -8.88 -25.22 8.12
CA GLU A 31 -7.52 -24.68 8.00
C GLU A 31 -7.58 -23.39 7.18
N VAL A 32 -7.02 -22.30 7.74
CA VAL A 32 -6.95 -21.01 7.05
C VAL A 32 -6.28 -21.23 5.70
N SER A 33 -6.88 -20.67 4.65
CA SER A 33 -6.39 -20.84 3.27
C SER A 33 -6.43 -19.51 2.52
N ALA A 34 -5.90 -19.47 1.30
CA ALA A 34 -5.99 -18.28 0.45
C ALA A 34 -7.45 -17.90 0.13
N ASP A 35 -8.35 -18.88 0.09
CA ASP A 35 -9.77 -18.67 -0.17
C ASP A 35 -10.53 -18.12 1.05
N SER A 36 -9.90 -18.10 2.22
CA SER A 36 -10.49 -17.56 3.45
C SER A 36 -10.55 -16.02 3.44
N LEU A 37 -9.92 -15.34 2.48
CA LEU A 37 -9.92 -13.88 2.35
C LEU A 37 -10.43 -13.45 0.97
N GLU A 38 -11.48 -12.65 0.96
CA GLU A 38 -11.97 -11.96 -0.23
C GLU A 38 -11.48 -10.51 -0.24
N VAL A 39 -10.86 -10.09 -1.36
CA VAL A 39 -10.28 -8.75 -1.52
C VAL A 39 -10.92 -8.03 -2.70
N SER A 40 -11.47 -6.86 -2.43
CA SER A 40 -12.08 -6.00 -3.44
C SER A 40 -11.43 -4.61 -3.45
N PRO A 41 -11.05 -4.04 -4.62
CA PRO A 41 -11.08 -4.65 -5.95
C PRO A 41 -9.99 -5.73 -6.13
N THR A 42 -10.18 -6.63 -7.11
CA THR A 42 -9.22 -7.71 -7.43
C THR A 42 -7.93 -7.22 -8.10
N ILE A 43 -7.99 -6.05 -8.76
CA ILE A 43 -6.83 -5.39 -9.36
C ILE A 43 -6.64 -4.06 -8.65
N TRP A 44 -5.44 -3.82 -8.12
CA TRP A 44 -5.11 -2.57 -7.45
C TRP A 44 -4.42 -1.60 -8.41
N THR A 45 -4.78 -0.33 -8.33
CA THR A 45 -4.13 0.75 -9.05
C THR A 45 -2.82 1.17 -8.37
N GLY A 46 -1.71 0.95 -9.05
CA GLY A 46 -0.38 1.30 -8.56
C GLY A 46 -0.18 2.81 -8.44
N GLY A 47 0.38 3.26 -7.32
CA GLY A 47 0.82 4.65 -7.14
C GLY A 47 -0.22 5.63 -6.63
N ILE A 48 -1.45 5.20 -6.34
CA ILE A 48 -2.46 6.04 -5.68
C ILE A 48 -2.99 5.36 -4.41
N PHE A 49 -3.48 6.16 -3.46
CA PHE A 49 -4.28 5.65 -2.37
C PHE A 49 -5.66 5.27 -2.90
N GLN A 50 -6.07 4.04 -2.65
CA GLN A 50 -7.38 3.52 -3.04
C GLN A 50 -8.03 2.80 -1.86
N THR A 51 -9.35 2.75 -1.86
CA THR A 51 -10.08 1.94 -0.89
C THR A 51 -10.01 0.47 -1.30
N VAL A 52 -9.60 -0.37 -0.37
CA VAL A 52 -9.59 -1.83 -0.47
C VAL A 52 -10.47 -2.37 0.66
N THR A 53 -11.36 -3.28 0.30
CA THR A 53 -12.21 -4.02 1.24
C THR A 53 -11.63 -5.42 1.40
N LEU A 54 -11.44 -5.83 2.64
CA LEU A 54 -11.00 -7.16 3.06
C LEU A 54 -12.15 -7.82 3.79
N GLU A 55 -12.67 -8.94 3.29
CA GLU A 55 -13.76 -9.71 3.89
C GLU A 55 -13.29 -11.13 4.21
N ALA A 56 -13.56 -11.58 5.44
CA ALA A 56 -13.08 -12.86 5.93
C ALA A 56 -14.16 -13.96 5.83
N GLN A 57 -13.78 -15.10 5.26
CA GLN A 57 -14.56 -16.35 5.21
C GLN A 57 -13.95 -17.35 6.21
N GLY A 58 -14.06 -17.02 7.49
CA GLY A 58 -13.40 -17.68 8.62
C GLY A 58 -12.58 -16.71 9.49
N ASP A 59 -12.26 -17.13 10.72
CA ASP A 59 -11.42 -16.34 11.63
C ASP A 59 -9.96 -16.34 11.14
N LEU A 60 -9.42 -15.16 10.80
CA LEU A 60 -8.06 -15.01 10.28
C LEU A 60 -7.42 -13.67 10.67
N SER A 61 -6.10 -13.60 10.50
CA SER A 61 -5.38 -12.33 10.51
C SER A 61 -4.73 -12.07 9.16
N VAL A 62 -4.70 -10.80 8.74
CA VAL A 62 -4.08 -10.35 7.49
C VAL A 62 -2.99 -9.33 7.78
N PHE A 63 -1.77 -9.60 7.33
CA PHE A 63 -0.69 -8.62 7.28
C PHE A 63 -0.65 -7.92 5.93
N ILE A 64 -0.70 -6.59 5.99
CA ILE A 64 -0.72 -5.70 4.84
C ILE A 64 0.62 -4.96 4.81
N PRO A 65 1.56 -5.32 3.92
CA PRO A 65 2.91 -4.78 3.92
C PRO A 65 3.03 -3.49 3.08
N TYR A 66 2.04 -2.61 3.20
CA TYR A 66 1.90 -1.41 2.37
C TYR A 66 1.61 -0.17 3.21
N LEU A 67 1.71 1.00 2.57
CA LEU A 67 1.33 2.26 3.20
C LEU A 67 -0.18 2.35 3.29
N VAL A 68 -0.69 2.57 4.50
CA VAL A 68 -2.10 2.72 4.80
C VAL A 68 -2.35 4.13 5.29
N LYS A 69 -3.39 4.77 4.77
CA LYS A 69 -3.82 6.10 5.17
C LYS A 69 -5.05 6.02 6.07
N ASP A 70 -4.96 6.64 7.23
CA ASP A 70 -6.10 6.84 8.10
C ASP A 70 -7.05 7.89 7.47
N PRO A 71 -8.32 7.53 7.20
CA PRO A 71 -9.27 8.45 6.59
C PRO A 71 -9.66 9.63 7.51
N VAL A 72 -9.51 9.51 8.83
CA VAL A 72 -9.88 10.53 9.81
C VAL A 72 -8.74 11.51 10.05
N THR A 73 -7.54 11.01 10.37
CA THR A 73 -6.39 11.88 10.67
C THR A 73 -5.60 12.29 9.43
N GLY A 74 -5.72 11.54 8.34
CA GLY A 74 -4.91 11.71 7.13
C GLY A 74 -3.48 11.19 7.27
N TYR A 75 -3.09 10.64 8.43
CA TYR A 75 -1.77 10.08 8.64
C TYR A 75 -1.55 8.82 7.83
N VAL A 76 -0.31 8.65 7.39
CA VAL A 76 0.13 7.47 6.63
C VAL A 76 1.09 6.67 7.52
N PHE A 77 0.81 5.39 7.68
CA PHE A 77 1.65 4.46 8.42
C PHE A 77 2.06 3.29 7.53
N ASN A 78 3.22 2.72 7.84
CA ASN A 78 3.81 1.62 7.08
C ASN A 78 3.44 0.29 7.71
N SER A 79 2.78 -0.55 6.92
CA SER A 79 2.29 -1.87 7.28
C SER A 79 1.24 -1.87 8.40
N THR A 80 0.36 -2.86 8.36
CA THR A 80 -0.59 -3.10 9.46
C THR A 80 -1.02 -4.56 9.50
N VAL A 81 -1.60 -4.98 10.62
CA VAL A 81 -2.24 -6.29 10.78
C VAL A 81 -3.69 -6.07 11.15
N MET A 82 -4.58 -6.79 10.48
CA MET A 82 -6.01 -6.83 10.78
C MET A 82 -6.40 -8.22 11.23
N ASP A 83 -7.03 -8.31 12.40
CA ASP A 83 -7.70 -9.52 12.86
C ASP A 83 -9.17 -9.41 12.44
N LEU A 84 -9.65 -10.37 11.66
CA LEU A 84 -11.01 -10.41 11.13
C LEU A 84 -11.66 -11.72 11.55
N LYS A 85 -12.86 -11.63 12.11
CA LYS A 85 -13.69 -12.82 12.38
C LYS A 85 -14.46 -13.25 11.15
N ASP A 86 -14.99 -14.46 11.17
CA ASP A 86 -15.87 -14.95 10.11
C ASP A 86 -17.01 -13.97 9.79
N GLY A 87 -17.12 -13.59 8.51
CA GLY A 87 -18.08 -12.61 8.00
C GLY A 87 -17.75 -11.15 8.32
N GLU A 88 -16.61 -10.85 8.95
CA GLU A 88 -16.16 -9.48 9.20
C GLU A 88 -15.51 -8.88 7.95
N SER A 89 -15.82 -7.61 7.69
CA SER A 89 -15.25 -6.83 6.59
C SER A 89 -14.60 -5.55 7.10
N ALA A 90 -13.43 -5.21 6.57
CA ALA A 90 -12.74 -3.95 6.86
C ALA A 90 -12.38 -3.20 5.58
N GLU A 91 -12.53 -1.88 5.61
CA GLU A 91 -12.10 -0.99 4.53
C GLU A 91 -10.83 -0.23 4.92
N LEU A 92 -9.86 -0.21 4.01
CA LEU A 92 -8.59 0.48 4.19
C LEU A 92 -8.24 1.33 2.98
N SER A 93 -7.67 2.51 3.22
CA SER A 93 -7.04 3.31 2.17
C SER A 93 -5.59 2.88 2.01
N ILE A 94 -5.27 2.13 0.97
CA ILE A 94 -3.95 1.51 0.75
C ILE A 94 -3.28 2.13 -0.49
N LEU A 95 -1.98 2.38 -0.41
CA LEU A 95 -1.14 2.78 -1.54
C LEU A 95 -0.41 1.56 -2.11
N ALA A 96 -0.89 1.07 -3.25
CA ALA A 96 -0.25 -0.03 -3.96
C ALA A 96 1.10 0.40 -4.56
N PRO A 97 2.15 -0.42 -4.48
CA PRO A 97 3.48 -0.06 -4.98
C PRO A 97 3.47 0.20 -6.50
N PRO A 98 4.01 1.34 -6.97
CA PRO A 98 3.87 1.77 -8.37
C PRO A 98 4.85 1.11 -9.36
N ARG A 99 5.75 0.22 -8.90
CA ARG A 99 6.85 -0.36 -9.69
C ARG A 99 6.69 -1.87 -9.93
N THR A 100 5.62 -2.48 -9.44
CA THR A 100 5.36 -3.92 -9.57
C THR A 100 3.95 -4.14 -10.12
N ASN A 101 3.75 -5.28 -10.76
CA ASN A 101 2.45 -5.75 -11.23
C ASN A 101 1.84 -6.84 -10.31
N ASN A 102 2.55 -7.21 -9.24
CA ASN A 102 2.14 -8.22 -8.28
C ASN A 102 2.21 -7.64 -6.87
N GLY A 103 1.12 -7.78 -6.14
CA GLY A 103 1.01 -7.51 -4.72
C GLY A 103 0.85 -8.80 -3.93
N VAL A 104 1.17 -8.72 -2.65
CA VAL A 104 1.14 -9.83 -1.69
C VAL A 104 0.58 -9.30 -0.38
N LEU A 105 -0.47 -9.94 0.13
CA LEU A 105 -0.85 -9.91 1.55
C LEU A 105 -0.41 -11.23 2.18
N LEU A 106 -0.23 -11.26 3.49
CA LEU A 106 0.01 -12.52 4.21
C LEU A 106 -1.19 -12.82 5.09
N ILE A 107 -1.66 -14.05 5.04
CA ILE A 107 -2.78 -14.56 5.85
C ILE A 107 -2.20 -15.56 6.85
N SER A 108 -2.70 -15.54 8.08
CA SER A 108 -2.39 -16.54 9.10
C SER A 108 -3.59 -16.71 10.05
N ASP A 109 -3.43 -17.59 11.04
CA ASP A 109 -4.45 -17.84 12.05
C ASP A 109 -4.79 -16.56 12.82
N TYR A 110 -6.05 -16.44 13.22
CA TYR A 110 -6.55 -15.29 13.95
C TYR A 110 -5.71 -15.00 15.22
N GLY A 111 -5.34 -13.74 15.39
CA GLY A 111 -4.53 -13.25 16.50
C GLY A 111 -3.03 -13.46 16.33
N THR A 112 -2.56 -13.86 15.15
CA THR A 112 -1.13 -13.98 14.86
C THR A 112 -0.44 -12.62 14.97
N ASP A 113 0.53 -12.55 15.87
CA ASP A 113 1.28 -11.32 16.13
C ASP A 113 2.67 -11.31 15.50
N LEU A 114 3.15 -12.42 14.94
CA LEU A 114 4.49 -12.55 14.37
C LEU A 114 4.43 -12.89 12.88
N TRP A 115 5.06 -12.06 12.04
CA TRP A 115 4.94 -12.12 10.59
C TRP A 115 6.32 -12.15 9.93
N PRO A 116 6.62 -13.09 9.02
CA PRO A 116 7.89 -13.10 8.32
C PRO A 116 7.97 -11.89 7.39
N ILE A 117 9.19 -11.35 7.23
CA ILE A 117 9.46 -10.25 6.32
C ILE A 117 10.56 -10.62 5.34
N ARG A 118 10.42 -10.10 4.12
CA ARG A 118 11.46 -10.17 3.09
C ARG A 118 12.67 -9.32 3.45
N GLU A 119 13.79 -9.61 2.80
CA GLU A 119 14.96 -8.75 2.81
C GLU A 119 14.70 -7.41 2.11
N THR A 120 15.42 -6.35 2.52
CA THR A 120 15.25 -5.00 1.97
C THR A 120 15.54 -4.94 0.46
N SER A 121 16.47 -5.75 -0.03
CA SER A 121 16.87 -5.84 -1.44
C SER A 121 15.94 -6.70 -2.30
N GLU A 122 14.99 -7.40 -1.68
CA GLU A 122 14.10 -8.35 -2.34
C GLU A 122 12.70 -7.74 -2.51
N SER A 123 11.98 -8.13 -3.56
CA SER A 123 10.56 -7.77 -3.74
C SER A 123 9.65 -8.82 -3.11
N TRP A 124 8.43 -8.45 -2.70
CA TRP A 124 7.45 -9.42 -2.18
C TRP A 124 7.17 -10.56 -3.18
N LYS A 125 7.11 -10.24 -4.48
CA LYS A 125 6.96 -11.26 -5.52
C LYS A 125 8.12 -12.26 -5.50
N THR A 126 9.35 -11.77 -5.54
CA THR A 126 10.54 -12.63 -5.52
C THR A 126 10.60 -13.49 -4.26
N TRP A 127 10.22 -12.90 -3.11
CA TRP A 127 10.14 -13.59 -1.83
C TRP A 127 9.13 -14.75 -1.86
N VAL A 128 7.94 -14.55 -2.42
CA VAL A 128 6.95 -15.62 -2.60
C VAL A 128 7.43 -16.65 -3.62
N ASP A 129 7.96 -16.22 -4.78
CA ASP A 129 8.41 -17.11 -5.87
C ASP A 129 9.50 -18.10 -5.42
N ARG A 130 10.37 -17.70 -4.47
CA ARG A 130 11.40 -18.58 -3.88
C ARG A 130 10.90 -19.40 -2.69
N ASN A 131 9.61 -19.37 -2.37
CA ASN A 131 8.98 -19.97 -1.20
C ASN A 131 9.47 -19.43 0.14
N GLY A 132 9.73 -18.12 0.23
CA GLY A 132 10.19 -17.48 1.48
C GLY A 132 9.21 -17.63 2.65
N ASN A 133 7.92 -17.85 2.37
CA ASN A 133 6.92 -18.18 3.38
C ASN A 133 7.13 -19.56 4.04
N LEU A 134 7.96 -20.42 3.45
CA LEU A 134 8.31 -21.75 3.98
C LEU A 134 9.69 -21.76 4.67
N ASP A 135 10.36 -20.61 4.77
CA ASP A 135 11.69 -20.52 5.38
C ASP A 135 11.63 -20.97 6.87
N LEU A 136 12.46 -21.96 7.22
CA LEU A 136 12.57 -22.47 8.59
C LEU A 136 13.16 -21.45 9.56
N SER A 137 13.81 -20.40 9.05
CA SER A 137 14.32 -19.28 9.83
C SER A 137 14.47 -18.03 8.98
N GLY A 138 14.20 -16.86 9.54
CA GLY A 138 14.31 -15.59 8.85
C GLY A 138 14.04 -14.41 9.78
N MET A 139 13.95 -13.22 9.20
CA MET A 139 13.53 -12.02 9.93
C MET A 139 12.00 -11.96 9.97
N ALA A 140 11.46 -11.59 11.12
CA ALA A 140 10.03 -11.36 11.32
C ALA A 140 9.80 -10.02 12.02
N VAL A 141 8.58 -9.53 11.86
CA VAL A 141 8.05 -8.39 12.61
C VAL A 141 6.96 -8.88 13.55
N ARG A 142 7.08 -8.48 14.81
CA ARG A 142 6.03 -8.66 15.80
C ARG A 142 5.15 -7.42 15.83
N TYR A 143 3.88 -7.58 15.51
CA TYR A 143 2.87 -6.55 15.58
C TYR A 143 2.44 -6.30 17.02
N MET A 144 2.54 -5.06 17.46
CA MET A 144 2.08 -4.61 18.76
C MET A 144 0.91 -3.66 18.55
N LYS A 145 -0.30 -4.13 18.86
CA LYS A 145 -1.51 -3.31 18.78
C LYS A 145 -1.40 -2.13 19.76
N SER A 146 -1.36 -0.92 19.22
CA SER A 146 -1.41 0.33 19.99
C SER A 146 -2.69 1.09 19.60
N SER A 147 -3.24 1.87 20.54
CA SER A 147 -4.54 2.53 20.38
C SER A 147 -4.58 3.49 19.19
N ASN A 148 -3.45 4.07 18.80
CA ASN A 148 -3.36 5.08 17.73
C ASN A 148 -2.20 4.81 16.73
N SER A 149 -1.56 3.65 16.78
CA SER A 149 -0.45 3.33 15.87
C SER A 149 -0.25 1.82 15.69
N SER A 150 0.25 1.44 14.52
CA SER A 150 0.88 0.13 14.33
C SER A 150 2.33 0.24 14.77
N SER A 151 2.73 -0.54 15.78
CA SER A 151 4.13 -0.63 16.21
C SER A 151 4.66 -2.02 15.89
N PHE A 152 5.89 -2.08 15.36
CA PHE A 152 6.56 -3.32 15.00
C PHE A 152 7.89 -3.43 15.72
N SER A 153 8.18 -4.60 16.27
CA SER A 153 9.53 -4.98 16.71
C SER A 153 10.09 -6.07 15.80
N TYR A 154 11.40 -6.08 15.59
CA TYR A 154 12.06 -7.05 14.75
C TYR A 154 12.64 -8.18 15.60
N GLU A 155 12.45 -9.41 15.14
CA GLU A 155 13.04 -10.60 15.76
C GLU A 155 13.34 -11.67 14.71
N VAL A 156 14.19 -12.63 15.07
CA VAL A 156 14.44 -13.82 14.25
C VAL A 156 13.36 -14.83 14.59
N HIS A 157 12.71 -15.38 13.56
CA HIS A 157 11.75 -16.47 13.73
C HIS A 157 12.37 -17.82 13.37
N ASN A 158 11.83 -18.90 13.93
CA ASN A 158 12.24 -20.29 13.66
C ASN A 158 11.05 -21.06 13.09
N GLY A 159 10.57 -20.63 11.92
CA GLY A 159 9.38 -21.15 11.26
C GLY A 159 8.10 -20.42 11.71
N ILE A 160 7.42 -19.80 10.75
CA ILE A 160 6.08 -19.21 10.91
C ILE A 160 5.23 -19.74 9.76
N SER A 161 4.01 -20.16 10.04
CA SER A 161 3.07 -20.54 9.00
C SER A 161 2.30 -19.32 8.53
N VAL A 162 2.56 -18.89 7.29
CA VAL A 162 1.78 -17.85 6.62
C VAL A 162 1.45 -18.27 5.19
N ILE A 163 0.31 -17.78 4.72
CA ILE A 163 -0.21 -18.04 3.38
C ILE A 163 -0.14 -16.74 2.59
N PRO A 164 0.66 -16.67 1.52
CA PRO A 164 0.69 -15.49 0.67
C PRO A 164 -0.60 -15.42 -0.16
N TYR A 165 -1.27 -14.28 -0.12
CA TYR A 165 -2.37 -13.92 -1.01
C TYR A 165 -1.84 -12.98 -2.08
N GLU A 166 -1.69 -13.49 -3.31
CA GLU A 166 -1.18 -12.73 -4.45
C GLU A 166 -2.32 -12.06 -5.22
N PHE A 167 -2.11 -10.81 -5.61
CA PHE A 167 -3.09 -10.04 -6.40
C PHE A 167 -2.39 -9.17 -7.45
N MET A 168 -3.14 -8.78 -8.47
CA MET A 168 -2.61 -7.99 -9.57
C MET A 168 -2.58 -6.50 -9.24
N ILE A 169 -1.49 -5.84 -9.62
CA ILE A 169 -1.35 -4.38 -9.59
C ILE A 169 -1.23 -3.87 -11.02
N GLN A 170 -2.01 -2.85 -11.36
CA GLN A 170 -1.95 -2.17 -12.64
C GLN A 170 -1.69 -0.68 -12.41
N ARG A 171 -0.64 -0.14 -13.03
CA ARG A 171 -0.41 1.29 -13.02
C ARG A 171 -0.97 1.90 -14.30
N GLU A 172 -1.86 2.85 -14.13
CA GLU A 172 -2.41 3.62 -15.25
C GLU A 172 -1.38 4.59 -15.82
N GLN A 173 -1.49 4.89 -17.11
CA GLN A 173 -0.69 5.90 -17.80
C GLN A 173 -1.59 7.02 -18.30
N MET A 174 -1.08 8.26 -18.30
CA MET A 174 -1.79 9.35 -18.98
C MET A 174 -1.86 9.06 -20.49
N PRO A 175 -3.05 9.17 -21.13
CA PRO A 175 -3.22 8.88 -22.55
C PRO A 175 -2.38 9.75 -23.50
N ALA A 176 -1.90 10.90 -23.01
CA ALA A 176 -1.17 11.88 -23.81
C ALA A 176 0.30 11.48 -24.08
N TYR A 177 0.82 10.45 -23.41
CA TYR A 177 2.24 10.12 -23.44
C TYR A 177 2.48 8.65 -23.78
N SER A 178 3.42 8.41 -24.68
CA SER A 178 3.93 7.08 -25.01
C SER A 178 4.85 6.54 -23.90
N GLU A 179 5.18 5.24 -23.96
CA GLU A 179 6.17 4.65 -23.05
C GLU A 179 7.54 5.33 -23.18
N ASP A 180 7.98 5.61 -24.41
CA ASP A 180 9.27 6.25 -24.71
C ASP A 180 9.37 7.67 -24.14
N GLU A 181 8.24 8.37 -24.04
CA GLU A 181 8.20 9.67 -23.40
C GLU A 181 8.18 9.57 -21.86
N GLY A 182 8.05 8.37 -21.28
CA GLY A 182 7.92 8.16 -19.84
C GLY A 182 6.47 8.03 -19.36
N GLY A 183 5.53 7.66 -20.24
CA GLY A 183 4.11 7.48 -19.93
C GLY A 183 3.85 6.53 -18.75
N ARG A 184 4.65 5.46 -18.61
CA ARG A 184 4.57 4.52 -17.47
C ARG A 184 4.82 5.14 -16.09
N HIS A 185 5.35 6.36 -16.06
CA HIS A 185 5.68 7.09 -14.84
C HIS A 185 4.86 8.37 -14.65
N SER A 186 3.80 8.56 -15.43
CA SER A 186 3.05 9.83 -15.53
C SER A 186 1.88 9.99 -14.54
N THR A 187 1.69 9.09 -13.58
CA THR A 187 0.50 9.07 -12.73
C THR A 187 0.82 8.79 -11.27
N GLY A 188 -0.12 9.13 -10.38
CA GLY A 188 -0.07 8.80 -8.97
C GLY A 188 0.76 9.75 -8.12
N VAL A 189 0.87 9.41 -6.83
CA VAL A 189 1.63 10.17 -5.82
C VAL A 189 3.11 10.23 -6.18
N VAL A 190 3.65 9.18 -6.81
CA VAL A 190 5.04 9.11 -7.28
C VAL A 190 5.07 9.20 -8.80
N ASP A 191 4.96 10.44 -9.30
CA ASP A 191 5.04 10.79 -10.73
C ASP A 191 6.50 11.07 -11.14
N GLY A 192 7.11 10.08 -11.79
CA GLY A 192 8.49 10.17 -12.27
C GLY A 192 8.63 11.05 -13.51
N ARG A 193 7.58 11.20 -14.32
CA ARG A 193 7.60 12.07 -15.50
C ARG A 193 7.63 13.52 -15.07
N THR A 194 6.76 13.93 -14.14
CA THR A 194 6.75 15.29 -13.61
C THR A 194 8.08 15.61 -12.92
N THR A 195 8.63 14.66 -12.16
CA THR A 195 9.97 14.79 -11.57
C THR A 195 11.04 15.01 -12.64
N TYR A 196 11.04 14.19 -13.71
CA TYR A 196 11.98 14.32 -14.82
C TYR A 196 11.85 15.68 -15.52
N ASN A 197 10.63 16.13 -15.81
CA ASN A 197 10.39 17.42 -16.45
C ASN A 197 10.90 18.58 -15.58
N TYR A 198 10.67 18.50 -14.27
CA TYR A 198 11.16 19.50 -13.33
C TYR A 198 12.69 19.52 -13.30
N LEU A 199 13.34 18.35 -13.26
CA LEU A 199 14.80 18.26 -13.33
C LEU A 199 15.35 18.79 -14.67
N SER A 200 14.71 18.43 -15.78
CA SER A 200 15.09 18.89 -17.12
C SER A 200 14.99 20.40 -17.25
N MET A 201 13.95 21.02 -16.66
CA MET A 201 13.80 22.48 -16.61
C MET A 201 14.92 23.10 -15.76
N LEU A 202 15.19 22.56 -14.58
CA LEU A 202 16.26 23.07 -13.71
C LEU A 202 17.65 22.93 -14.35
N SER A 203 17.87 21.94 -15.21
CA SER A 203 19.16 21.68 -15.87
C SER A 203 19.21 22.11 -17.34
N ASP A 204 18.32 22.99 -17.79
CA ASP A 204 18.33 23.45 -19.17
C ASP A 204 19.53 24.37 -19.42
N GLU A 205 20.45 23.94 -20.28
CA GLU A 205 21.69 24.67 -20.63
C GLU A 205 21.51 25.63 -21.83
N THR A 206 20.28 25.77 -22.34
CA THR A 206 19.98 26.69 -23.45
C THR A 206 20.30 28.12 -23.04
N ALA A 207 21.06 28.84 -23.87
CA ALA A 207 21.48 30.21 -23.54
C ALA A 207 20.30 31.19 -23.48
N ASP A 208 20.18 31.93 -22.37
CA ASP A 208 19.26 33.04 -22.18
C ASP A 208 20.03 34.36 -22.07
N PRO A 209 20.00 35.24 -23.10
CA PRO A 209 20.66 36.54 -23.07
C PRO A 209 20.10 37.54 -22.05
N THR A 210 18.94 37.25 -21.44
CA THR A 210 18.30 38.07 -20.42
C THR A 210 18.63 37.63 -19.00
N ASP A 211 19.14 36.40 -18.83
CA ASP A 211 19.67 35.90 -17.58
C ASP A 211 21.06 36.51 -17.33
N VAL A 212 21.19 37.24 -16.22
CA VAL A 212 22.43 37.93 -15.82
C VAL A 212 23.25 37.15 -14.80
N VAL A 213 22.76 35.98 -14.40
CA VAL A 213 23.26 35.16 -13.30
C VAL A 213 24.16 34.05 -13.83
N ASP A 214 23.62 33.19 -14.70
CA ASP A 214 24.34 32.08 -15.33
C ASP A 214 24.18 32.04 -16.87
N GLY A 215 23.27 32.86 -17.42
CA GLY A 215 23.05 32.97 -18.86
C GLY A 215 22.33 31.76 -19.47
N ALA A 216 21.64 30.95 -18.67
CA ALA A 216 20.88 29.79 -19.10
C ALA A 216 19.37 29.94 -18.84
N VAL A 217 18.55 29.13 -19.51
CA VAL A 217 17.10 29.04 -19.24
C VAL A 217 16.83 28.30 -17.93
N GLY A 218 17.69 27.33 -17.58
CA GLY A 218 17.64 26.61 -16.32
C GLY A 218 18.35 27.35 -15.18
N TYR A 219 18.65 26.64 -14.09
CA TYR A 219 19.28 27.21 -12.88
C TYR A 219 20.64 26.57 -12.62
N LEU A 220 21.63 26.80 -13.47
CA LEU A 220 22.96 26.16 -13.41
C LEU A 220 23.79 26.65 -12.20
N ASP A 221 24.97 26.07 -12.01
CA ASP A 221 25.95 26.47 -10.97
C ASP A 221 25.42 26.59 -9.51
N ARG A 222 24.35 25.86 -9.22
CA ARG A 222 23.60 25.80 -7.95
C ARG A 222 24.27 24.97 -6.84
N TRP A 223 25.59 24.97 -6.75
CA TRP A 223 26.31 24.16 -5.76
C TRP A 223 26.16 24.76 -4.35
N ALA A 224 25.66 23.94 -3.42
CA ALA A 224 25.52 24.34 -2.03
C ALA A 224 26.86 24.76 -1.41
N GLY A 225 26.87 25.91 -0.73
CA GLY A 225 28.05 26.46 -0.06
C GLY A 225 28.91 27.39 -0.91
N GLN A 226 28.60 27.60 -2.20
CA GLN A 226 29.34 28.57 -3.02
C GLN A 226 28.92 30.02 -2.76
N GLY A 227 27.67 30.26 -2.33
CA GLY A 227 27.16 31.62 -2.10
C GLY A 227 27.23 32.52 -3.34
N ASN A 228 27.28 31.94 -4.54
CA ASN A 228 27.27 32.66 -5.80
C ASN A 228 25.84 33.11 -6.15
N ALA A 229 25.71 34.01 -7.13
CA ALA A 229 24.40 34.51 -7.55
C ALA A 229 23.50 33.39 -8.09
N ALA A 230 24.06 32.39 -8.79
CA ALA A 230 23.32 31.26 -9.36
C ALA A 230 22.66 30.37 -8.29
N TYR A 231 23.37 30.11 -7.19
CA TYR A 231 22.83 29.41 -6.04
C TYR A 231 21.67 30.19 -5.39
N GLU A 232 21.82 31.50 -5.22
CA GLU A 232 20.76 32.34 -4.63
C GLU A 232 19.52 32.42 -5.53
N ASP A 233 19.71 32.49 -6.85
CA ASP A 233 18.61 32.50 -7.82
C ASP A 233 17.84 31.17 -7.84
N ALA A 234 18.57 30.04 -7.88
CA ALA A 234 17.98 28.70 -7.74
C ALA A 234 17.22 28.53 -6.40
N ALA A 235 17.75 29.09 -5.31
CA ALA A 235 17.07 29.07 -4.02
C ALA A 235 15.78 29.90 -4.03
N LEU A 236 15.78 31.07 -4.66
CA LEU A 236 14.57 31.90 -4.83
C LEU A 236 13.49 31.18 -5.65
N HIS A 237 13.88 30.49 -6.72
CA HIS A 237 12.95 29.65 -7.49
C HIS A 237 12.28 28.57 -6.63
N LEU A 238 13.06 27.88 -5.79
CA LEU A 238 12.53 26.86 -4.87
C LEU A 238 11.60 27.46 -3.83
N ILE A 239 11.96 28.61 -3.25
CA ILE A 239 11.11 29.32 -2.27
C ILE A 239 9.76 29.64 -2.92
N GLN A 240 9.76 30.29 -4.09
CA GLN A 240 8.54 30.65 -4.80
C GLN A 240 7.70 29.43 -5.17
N THR A 241 8.35 28.35 -5.61
CA THR A 241 7.67 27.10 -5.96
C THR A 241 6.95 26.49 -4.76
N LEU A 242 7.62 26.44 -3.60
CA LEU A 242 7.03 25.91 -2.37
C LEU A 242 5.92 26.83 -1.82
N GLU A 243 6.07 28.15 -1.90
CA GLU A 243 5.02 29.12 -1.56
C GLU A 243 3.79 28.95 -2.47
N ASN A 244 4.00 28.70 -3.77
CA ASN A 244 2.92 28.44 -4.74
C ASN A 244 2.18 27.13 -4.44
N PHE A 245 2.81 26.16 -3.78
CA PHE A 245 2.13 24.98 -3.25
C PHE A 245 1.32 25.25 -1.97
N GLY A 246 1.33 26.50 -1.48
CA GLY A 246 0.62 26.91 -0.27
C GLY A 246 1.37 26.56 1.02
N LEU A 247 2.67 26.30 0.95
CA LEU A 247 3.49 25.98 2.12
C LEU A 247 4.00 27.25 2.79
N GLU A 248 4.11 27.22 4.11
CA GLU A 248 4.92 28.20 4.85
C GLU A 248 6.40 27.87 4.62
N VAL A 249 7.13 28.78 3.98
CA VAL A 249 8.54 28.59 3.64
C VAL A 249 9.41 29.39 4.58
N ILE A 250 10.27 28.70 5.32
CA ILE A 250 11.25 29.32 6.22
C ILE A 250 12.63 29.20 5.59
N THR A 251 13.26 30.35 5.29
CA THR A 251 14.62 30.38 4.76
C THR A 251 15.64 30.46 5.89
N GLN A 252 16.47 29.44 6.03
CA GLN A 252 17.57 29.41 7.00
C GLN A 252 18.91 29.55 6.27
N ARG A 253 19.71 30.56 6.65
CA ARG A 253 21.04 30.81 6.08
C ARG A 253 22.13 30.27 6.99
N PHE A 254 23.16 29.69 6.40
CA PHE A 254 24.33 29.14 7.10
C PHE A 254 25.61 29.72 6.49
N VAL A 255 26.63 29.87 7.33
CA VAL A 255 27.99 30.22 6.89
C VAL A 255 28.83 28.96 6.99
N TYR A 256 29.58 28.66 5.93
CA TYR A 256 30.58 27.59 5.93
C TYR A 256 31.95 28.24 6.06
N ASP A 257 32.58 28.09 7.23
CA ASP A 257 33.99 28.44 7.40
C ASP A 257 34.84 27.23 7.00
N SER A 258 35.73 27.41 6.02
CA SER A 258 36.70 26.41 5.55
C SER A 258 37.95 26.37 6.40
#